data_AF-A0A368EYH2-F1
#
_entry.id   AF-A0A368EYH2-F1
#
_cell.length_a   1.000
_cell.length_b   1.000
_cell.length_c   1.000
_cell.angle_alpha   90.00
_cell.angle_beta   90.00
_cell.angle_gamma   90.00
#
_symmetry.space_group_name_H-M   'P 1'
#
loop_
_entity.id
_entity.type
_entity.pdbx_description
1 polymer ?
#
loop_
_entity_poly.entity_id
_entity_poly.type
_entity_poly.pdbx_seq_one_letter_code
_entity_poly.pdbx_strand_id
1 'polypeptide(L)'
;MRPMNMTVTLYEISKWKNELRKLGRATLDQREVGRIRNLRIEVISNAKGWFNSDADVRIPVEHRLKVDVLVNNHPVSYFNVFVGAPELDIDYYDRPSQIECDPRIECCLVPHYVNFTEIVGFYANYCIGPKHVSCAHEDPEVESILR
;
A
#
# COMPACT_ATOMS: atom_id res chain seq x y z
N MET A 1 -34.21 -9.85 -13.23
CA MET A 1 -32.96 -9.28 -13.79
C MET A 1 -31.92 -10.38 -13.83
N ARG A 2 -31.19 -10.55 -14.95
CA ARG A 2 -30.10 -11.55 -15.02
C ARG A 2 -28.97 -11.15 -14.06
N PRO A 3 -28.32 -12.11 -13.38
CA PRO A 3 -27.17 -11.81 -12.54
C PRO A 3 -26.08 -11.14 -13.36
N MET A 4 -25.54 -10.04 -12.84
CA MET A 4 -24.47 -9.28 -13.45
C MET A 4 -23.19 -9.52 -12.67
N ASN A 5 -22.19 -10.06 -13.34
CA ASN A 5 -20.82 -10.16 -12.87
C ASN A 5 -20.02 -9.11 -13.61
N MET A 6 -19.23 -8.33 -12.89
CA MET A 6 -18.23 -7.47 -13.50
C MET A 6 -16.85 -7.89 -13.04
N THR A 7 -15.90 -7.98 -13.96
CA THR A 7 -14.49 -8.19 -13.64
C THR A 7 -13.69 -7.06 -14.24
N VAL A 8 -12.86 -6.42 -13.41
CA VAL A 8 -11.90 -5.40 -13.82
C VAL A 8 -10.50 -5.95 -13.60
N THR A 9 -9.66 -5.91 -14.64
CA THR A 9 -8.27 -6.36 -14.55
C THR A 9 -7.35 -5.23 -15.01
N LEU A 10 -6.33 -4.96 -14.20
CA LEU A 10 -5.30 -3.97 -14.50
C LEU A 10 -4.05 -4.67 -15.00
N TYR A 11 -3.49 -4.16 -16.09
CA TYR A 11 -2.25 -4.63 -16.68
C TYR A 11 -1.25 -3.49 -16.86
N GLU A 12 0.03 -3.83 -16.76
CA GLU A 12 1.14 -3.03 -17.26
C GLU A 12 1.54 -3.53 -18.65
N ILE A 13 1.75 -2.58 -19.57
CA ILE A 13 2.21 -2.85 -20.92
C ILE A 13 3.74 -2.78 -20.92
N SER A 14 4.40 -3.92 -21.10
CA SER A 14 5.87 -3.97 -21.20
C SER A 14 6.35 -3.24 -22.47
N LYS A 15 7.25 -2.25 -22.29
CA LYS A 15 7.86 -1.50 -23.39
C LYS A 15 8.63 -2.38 -24.39
N TRP A 16 9.17 -3.50 -23.92
CA TRP A 16 10.12 -4.31 -24.68
C TRP A 16 9.47 -5.47 -25.44
N LYS A 17 8.33 -5.99 -24.99
CA LYS A 17 7.75 -7.23 -25.53
C LYS A 17 6.28 -7.13 -25.94
N ASN A 18 5.64 -5.98 -25.76
CA ASN A 18 4.19 -5.82 -25.94
C ASN A 18 3.38 -6.86 -25.11
N GLU A 19 4.01 -7.38 -24.05
CA GLU A 19 3.42 -8.35 -23.13
C GLU A 19 2.63 -7.59 -22.05
N LEU A 20 1.48 -8.14 -21.69
CA LEU A 20 0.63 -7.61 -20.62
C LEU A 20 0.97 -8.30 -19.31
N ARG A 21 1.58 -7.56 -18.39
CA ARG A 21 1.82 -8.03 -17.02
C ARG A 21 0.62 -7.68 -16.16
N LYS A 22 -0.04 -8.69 -15.59
CA LYS A 22 -1.19 -8.46 -14.70
C LYS A 22 -0.73 -7.82 -13.39
N LEU A 23 -1.32 -6.67 -13.05
CA LEU A 23 -1.04 -5.95 -11.80
C LEU A 23 -2.07 -6.25 -10.71
N GLY A 24 -3.33 -6.44 -11.09
CA GLY A 24 -4.40 -6.70 -10.14
C GLY A 24 -5.71 -7.05 -10.83
N ARG A 25 -6.66 -7.58 -10.05
CA ARG A 25 -8.00 -7.94 -10.53
C ARG A 25 -9.00 -7.78 -9.41
N ALA A 26 -10.16 -7.23 -9.72
CA ALA A 26 -11.32 -7.26 -8.85
C ALA A 26 -12.52 -7.82 -9.62
N THR A 27 -13.38 -8.53 -8.90
CA THR A 27 -14.65 -9.04 -9.44
C THR A 27 -15.75 -8.54 -8.52
N LEU A 28 -16.78 -7.95 -9.11
CA LEU A 28 -17.95 -7.40 -8.43
C LEU A 28 -19.16 -8.24 -8.78
N ASP A 29 -19.93 -8.59 -7.76
CA ASP A 29 -21.21 -9.26 -7.92
C ASP A 29 -22.37 -8.28 -8.16
N GLN A 30 -23.55 -8.81 -8.49
CA GLN A 30 -24.73 -7.99 -8.80
C GLN A 30 -25.15 -7.06 -7.65
N ARG A 31 -24.87 -7.43 -6.40
CA ARG A 31 -25.24 -6.65 -5.20
C ARG A 31 -24.29 -5.48 -4.98
N GLU A 32 -23.06 -5.61 -5.46
CA GLU A 32 -21.98 -4.64 -5.31
C GLU A 32 -21.96 -3.59 -6.44
N VAL A 33 -22.23 -3.99 -7.68
CA VAL A 33 -22.13 -3.11 -8.88
C VAL A 33 -22.98 -1.83 -8.75
N GLY A 34 -24.14 -1.90 -8.10
CA GLY A 34 -25.01 -0.73 -7.90
C GLY A 34 -24.68 0.13 -6.67
N ARG A 35 -23.74 -0.31 -5.82
CA ARG A 35 -23.45 0.33 -4.53
C ARG A 35 -22.05 0.93 -4.46
N ILE A 36 -21.12 0.43 -5.28
CA ILE A 36 -19.74 0.87 -5.28
C ILE A 36 -19.62 2.13 -6.13
N ARG A 37 -19.18 3.23 -5.50
CA ARG A 37 -18.83 4.48 -6.20
C ARG A 37 -17.44 4.40 -6.81
N ASN A 38 -16.48 3.83 -6.08
CA ASN A 38 -15.08 3.73 -6.47
C ASN A 38 -14.58 2.29 -6.28
N LEU A 39 -13.95 1.72 -7.29
CA LEU A 39 -13.30 0.41 -7.22
C LEU A 39 -11.79 0.60 -7.00
N ARG A 40 -11.27 0.06 -5.90
CA ARG A 40 -9.83 0.07 -5.60
C ARG A 40 -9.25 -1.32 -5.88
N ILE A 41 -8.11 -1.36 -6.58
CA ILE A 41 -7.36 -2.58 -6.87
C ILE A 41 -5.95 -2.39 -6.33
N GLU A 42 -5.55 -3.22 -5.38
CA GLU A 42 -4.19 -3.22 -4.87
C GLU A 42 -3.21 -3.70 -5.94
N VAL A 43 -2.15 -2.94 -6.17
CA VAL A 43 -1.12 -3.24 -7.18
C VAL A 43 0.27 -3.44 -6.59
N ILE A 44 0.50 -3.04 -5.33
CA ILE A 44 1.83 -2.97 -4.70
C ILE A 44 2.58 -4.30 -4.81
N SER A 45 1.94 -5.43 -4.52
CA SER A 45 2.57 -6.75 -4.59
C SER A 45 3.20 -7.05 -5.95
N ASN A 46 2.56 -6.62 -7.04
CA ASN A 46 3.01 -6.84 -8.41
C ASN A 46 3.83 -5.65 -8.96
N ALA A 47 3.66 -4.46 -8.38
CA ALA A 47 4.28 -3.21 -8.82
C ALA A 47 5.47 -2.76 -7.94
N LYS A 48 5.97 -3.59 -7.01
CA LYS A 48 7.11 -3.23 -6.11
C LYS A 48 8.30 -2.61 -6.85
N GLY A 49 8.59 -3.10 -8.06
CA GLY A 49 9.70 -2.60 -8.89
C GLY A 49 9.54 -1.15 -9.36
N TRP A 50 8.33 -0.58 -9.33
CA TRP A 50 8.09 0.83 -9.66
C TRP A 50 8.64 1.78 -8.59
N PHE A 51 8.69 1.31 -7.32
CA PHE A 51 9.02 2.14 -6.17
C PHE A 51 10.45 1.90 -5.64
N ASN A 52 11.05 0.76 -6.00
CA ASN A 52 12.39 0.36 -5.54
C ASN A 52 13.50 0.61 -6.56
N SER A 53 13.24 1.40 -7.61
CA SER A 53 14.23 1.56 -8.67
C SER A 53 15.38 2.47 -8.22
N ASP A 54 16.62 1.99 -8.33
CA ASP A 54 17.86 2.79 -8.42
C ASP A 54 17.87 3.72 -9.67
N ALA A 55 16.69 4.12 -10.13
CA ALA A 55 16.52 4.99 -11.26
C ALA A 55 17.04 6.37 -10.89
N ASP A 56 17.94 6.88 -11.72
CA ASP A 56 18.41 8.26 -11.65
C ASP A 56 17.18 9.17 -11.57
N VAL A 57 17.05 9.92 -10.47
CA VAL A 57 15.92 10.81 -10.14
C VAL A 57 15.66 11.82 -11.27
N ARG A 58 16.63 12.02 -12.16
CA ARG A 58 16.56 12.91 -13.32
C ARG A 58 15.80 12.33 -14.52
N ILE A 59 15.57 11.02 -14.58
CA ILE A 59 14.90 10.39 -15.73
C ILE A 59 13.52 9.87 -15.29
N PRO A 60 12.42 10.50 -15.72
CA PRO A 60 11.09 10.03 -15.37
C PRO A 60 10.83 8.64 -15.96
N VAL A 61 10.45 7.70 -15.09
CA VAL A 61 10.07 6.35 -15.50
C VAL A 61 8.60 6.34 -15.89
N GLU A 62 8.32 6.24 -17.19
CA GLU A 62 6.94 6.10 -17.68
C GLU A 62 6.47 4.65 -17.62
N HIS A 63 5.36 4.41 -16.90
CA HIS A 63 4.62 3.15 -16.88
C HIS A 63 3.31 3.28 -17.68
N ARG A 64 3.06 2.34 -18.58
CA ARG A 64 1.86 2.31 -19.42
C ARG A 64 0.88 1.27 -18.91
N LEU A 65 -0.35 1.68 -18.64
CA LEU A 65 -1.37 0.83 -18.03
C LEU A 65 -2.52 0.58 -19.00
N LYS A 66 -3.12 -0.61 -18.87
CA LYS A 66 -4.34 -1.02 -19.55
C LYS A 66 -5.36 -1.50 -18.53
N VAL A 67 -6.59 -1.03 -18.64
CA VAL A 67 -7.73 -1.46 -17.83
C VAL A 67 -8.67 -2.26 -18.71
N ASP A 68 -8.82 -3.55 -18.43
CA ASP A 68 -9.80 -4.40 -19.09
C ASP A 68 -11.03 -4.60 -18.20
N VAL A 69 -12.22 -4.33 -18.75
CA VAL A 69 -13.50 -4.49 -18.06
C VAL A 69 -14.33 -5.54 -18.78
N LEU A 70 -14.75 -6.57 -18.05
CA LEU A 70 -15.63 -7.63 -18.52
C LEU A 70 -16.94 -7.57 -17.74
N VAL A 71 -18.08 -7.52 -18.44
CA VAL A 71 -19.41 -7.65 -17.85
C VAL A 71 -20.02 -8.95 -18.37
N ASN A 72 -20.39 -9.85 -17.48
CA ASN A 72 -20.88 -11.19 -17.82
C ASN A 72 -19.97 -11.90 -18.82
N ASN A 73 -18.65 -11.78 -18.59
CA ASN A 73 -17.60 -12.32 -19.45
C ASN A 73 -17.53 -11.72 -20.87
N HIS A 74 -18.17 -10.58 -21.13
CA HIS A 74 -18.08 -9.84 -22.38
C HIS A 74 -17.31 -8.54 -22.18
N PRO A 75 -16.35 -8.20 -23.06
CA PRO A 75 -15.60 -6.96 -22.95
C PRO A 75 -16.49 -5.74 -23.16
N VAL A 76 -16.32 -4.74 -22.30
CA VAL A 76 -17.00 -3.46 -22.38
C VAL A 76 -16.00 -2.32 -22.25
N SER A 77 -16.34 -1.15 -22.81
CA SER A 77 -15.51 0.04 -22.65
C SER A 77 -15.50 0.49 -21.19
N TYR A 78 -14.33 0.88 -20.70
CA TYR A 78 -14.16 1.44 -19.35
C TYR A 78 -15.13 2.60 -19.08
N PHE A 79 -15.25 3.52 -20.02
CA PHE A 79 -16.13 4.71 -19.91
C PHE A 79 -17.62 4.40 -19.98
N ASN A 80 -18.01 3.14 -20.29
CA ASN A 80 -19.41 2.72 -20.17
C ASN A 80 -19.78 2.36 -18.72
N VAL A 81 -18.77 2.22 -17.84
CA VAL A 81 -18.94 1.72 -16.48
C VAL A 81 -18.45 2.73 -15.44
N PHE A 82 -17.31 3.38 -15.69
CA PHE A 82 -16.69 4.32 -14.76
C PHE A 82 -16.75 5.74 -15.28
N VAL A 83 -16.94 6.68 -14.36
CA VAL A 83 -16.95 8.13 -14.64
C VAL A 83 -15.59 8.69 -14.24
N GLY A 84 -14.88 9.31 -15.17
CA GLY A 84 -13.55 9.89 -14.94
C GLY A 84 -12.41 8.97 -15.38
N ALA A 85 -11.17 9.43 -15.20
CA ALA A 85 -9.98 8.62 -15.46
C ALA A 85 -9.63 7.78 -14.22
N PRO A 86 -8.95 6.64 -14.37
CA PRO A 86 -8.44 5.90 -13.23
C PRO A 86 -7.34 6.69 -12.51
N GLU A 87 -7.33 6.63 -11.18
CA GLU A 87 -6.37 7.33 -10.32
C GLU A 87 -5.45 6.32 -9.62
N LEU A 88 -4.20 6.72 -9.38
CA LEU A 88 -3.23 5.97 -8.60
C LEU A 88 -3.21 6.56 -7.19
N ASP A 89 -3.82 5.83 -6.25
CA ASP A 89 -3.85 6.17 -4.83
C ASP A 89 -2.59 5.60 -4.16
N ILE A 90 -1.76 6.46 -3.55
CA ILE A 90 -0.50 6.09 -2.89
C ILE A 90 -0.49 6.71 -1.50
N ASP A 91 -0.50 5.86 -0.49
CA ASP A 91 -0.10 6.21 0.86
C ASP A 91 1.37 5.84 1.02
N TYR A 92 2.22 6.85 1.23
CA TYR A 92 3.62 6.64 1.59
C TYR A 92 3.86 7.17 2.99
N TYR A 93 4.64 6.43 3.76
CA TYR A 93 5.18 6.92 5.01
C TYR A 93 6.53 7.55 4.69
N ASP A 94 6.61 8.88 4.79
CA ASP A 94 7.91 9.50 4.97
C ASP A 94 8.52 8.87 6.21
N ARG A 95 9.68 8.21 6.03
CA ARG A 95 10.45 7.74 7.18
C ARG A 95 10.65 8.99 8.05
N PRO A 96 10.15 9.00 9.30
CA PRO A 96 10.35 10.16 10.16
C PRO A 96 11.84 10.45 10.15
N SER A 97 12.17 11.70 9.88
CA SER A 97 13.49 12.20 9.52
C SER A 97 14.47 12.02 10.67
N GLN A 98 14.86 10.78 10.99
CA GLN A 98 15.58 10.37 12.21
C GLN A 98 15.48 11.45 13.29
N ILE A 99 14.25 11.77 13.70
CA ILE A 99 14.08 12.64 14.86
C ILE A 99 14.68 11.77 15.95
N GLU A 100 15.87 12.15 16.41
CA GLU A 100 16.49 11.56 17.59
C GLU A 100 15.44 11.69 18.67
N CYS A 101 14.72 10.59 18.91
CA CYS A 101 13.67 10.54 19.90
C CYS A 101 14.33 10.91 21.23
N ASP A 102 13.92 12.02 21.84
CA ASP A 102 14.51 12.48 23.10
C ASP A 102 13.78 11.80 24.26
N PRO A 103 14.41 10.81 24.93
CA PRO A 103 13.76 10.03 25.98
C PRO A 103 13.47 10.87 27.26
N ARG A 104 13.89 12.14 27.29
CA ARG A 104 13.55 13.09 28.35
C ARG A 104 12.19 13.73 28.13
N ILE A 105 11.70 13.75 26.89
CA ILE A 105 10.49 14.46 26.47
C ILE A 105 9.39 13.46 26.09
N GLU A 106 9.74 12.33 25.46
CA GLU A 106 8.78 11.37 24.90
C GLU A 106 9.20 9.89 25.11
N CYS A 107 8.28 8.97 24.83
CA CYS A 107 8.53 7.54 24.87
C CYS A 107 9.24 7.09 23.58
N CYS A 108 10.43 6.51 23.72
CA CYS A 108 11.34 6.17 22.63
C CYS A 108 11.64 4.68 22.55
N LEU A 109 11.60 4.11 21.34
CA LEU A 109 12.20 2.81 21.05
C LEU A 109 13.66 3.01 20.65
N VAL A 110 14.57 2.60 21.53
CA VAL A 110 16.02 2.72 21.32
C VAL A 110 16.57 1.44 20.71
N PRO A 111 17.29 1.51 19.58
CA PRO A 111 17.93 0.34 19.01
C PRO A 111 19.07 -0.16 19.89
N HIS A 112 19.07 -1.45 20.22
CA HIS A 112 20.12 -2.08 21.03
C HIS A 112 20.53 -3.43 20.48
N TYR A 113 21.77 -3.52 19.99
CA TYR A 113 22.33 -4.74 19.44
C TYR A 113 23.01 -5.55 20.54
N VAL A 114 22.51 -6.76 20.78
CA VAL A 114 23.10 -7.74 21.67
C VAL A 114 24.01 -8.62 20.85
N ASN A 115 25.32 -8.50 21.08
CA ASN A 115 26.30 -9.37 20.45
C ASN A 115 26.55 -10.61 21.33
N PHE A 116 26.46 -11.79 20.73
CA PHE A 116 26.88 -13.01 21.40
C PHE A 116 28.30 -13.37 20.93
N THR A 117 29.12 -13.85 21.86
CA THR A 117 30.51 -14.21 21.55
C THR A 117 30.61 -15.40 20.58
N GLU A 118 29.57 -16.24 20.50
CA GLU A 118 29.59 -17.51 19.76
C GLU A 118 28.58 -17.59 18.59
N ILE A 119 27.65 -16.64 18.47
CA ILE A 119 26.69 -16.54 17.34
C ILE A 119 26.52 -15.09 16.91
N VAL A 120 26.04 -14.89 15.67
CA VAL A 120 25.68 -13.54 15.18
C VAL A 120 24.63 -12.94 16.13
N GLY A 121 24.90 -11.74 16.62
CA GLY A 121 24.01 -11.00 17.51
C GLY A 121 22.68 -10.60 16.88
N PHE A 122 21.83 -9.95 17.68
CA PHE A 122 20.51 -9.47 17.24
C PHE A 122 20.17 -8.12 17.87
N TYR A 123 19.28 -7.37 17.21
CA TYR A 123 18.72 -6.14 17.77
C TYR A 123 17.57 -6.49 18.71
N ALA A 124 17.82 -6.44 20.02
CA ALA A 124 16.78 -6.64 21.03
C ALA A 124 15.89 -5.39 21.13
N ASN A 125 16.50 -4.20 21.02
CA ASN A 125 15.88 -2.90 21.24
C ASN A 125 15.22 -2.78 22.63
N TYR A 126 14.96 -1.56 23.09
CA TYR A 126 14.22 -1.36 24.34
C TYR A 126 13.49 -0.02 24.33
N CYS A 127 12.42 0.08 25.11
CA CYS A 127 11.68 1.32 25.28
C CYS A 127 12.21 2.11 26.48
N ILE A 128 12.35 3.42 26.34
CA ILE A 128 12.73 4.36 27.41
C ILE A 128 11.86 5.61 27.28
N GLY A 129 11.52 6.25 28.40
CA GLY A 129 10.76 7.49 28.40
C GLY A 129 10.77 8.16 29.78
N PRO A 130 10.18 9.36 29.91
CA PRO A 130 10.14 10.08 31.16
C PRO A 130 9.31 9.34 32.23
N LYS A 131 9.83 9.27 33.47
CA LYS A 131 9.27 8.47 34.58
C LYS A 131 7.83 8.82 35.01
N HIS A 132 7.29 9.96 34.59
CA HIS A 132 6.03 10.52 35.10
C HIS A 132 5.05 10.94 34.01
N VAL A 133 5.34 10.66 32.74
CA VAL A 133 4.42 10.99 31.64
C VAL A 133 3.74 9.70 31.22
N SER A 134 2.43 9.60 31.47
CA SER A 134 1.60 8.66 30.74
C SER A 134 1.64 9.11 29.27
N CYS A 135 2.39 8.41 28.43
CA CYS A 135 2.30 8.58 26.99
C CYS A 135 0.91 8.05 26.60
N ALA A 136 -0.05 8.96 26.42
CA ALA A 136 -1.38 8.59 25.96
C ALA A 136 -1.23 7.98 24.57
N HIS A 137 -1.82 6.81 24.37
CA HIS A 137 -1.88 6.19 23.06
C HIS A 137 -2.74 7.08 22.14
N GLU A 138 -2.27 7.34 20.92
CA GLU A 138 -2.97 8.22 19.96
C GLU A 138 -4.36 7.67 19.60
N ASP A 139 -4.50 6.34 19.62
CA ASP A 139 -5.78 5.65 19.51
C ASP A 139 -6.49 5.57 20.88
N PRO A 140 -7.64 6.24 21.05
CA PRO A 140 -8.39 6.23 22.30
C PRO A 140 -9.01 4.87 22.66
N GLU A 141 -9.25 3.98 21.68
CA GLU A 141 -9.74 2.63 21.97
C GLU A 141 -8.62 1.78 22.57
N VAL A 142 -7.40 1.89 22.07
CA VAL A 142 -6.23 1.17 22.61
C VAL A 142 -5.84 1.72 23.99
N GLU A 143 -5.88 3.04 24.19
CA GLU A 143 -5.65 3.68 25.49
C GLU A 143 -6.60 3.12 26.56
N SER A 144 -7.85 2.81 26.18
CA SER A 144 -8.85 2.26 27.11
C SER A 144 -8.55 0.85 27.61
N ILE A 145 -7.76 0.08 26.85
CA ILE A 145 -7.37 -1.31 27.18
C ILE A 145 -6.11 -1.34 28.04
N LEU A 146 -5.24 -0.33 27.91
CA LEU A 146 -3.95 -0.26 28.59
C LEU A 146 -4.03 0.34 30.01
N ARG A 147 -5.19 0.90 30.41
CA ARG A 147 -5.48 1.42 31.75
C ARG A 147 -6.23 0.40 32.61
#